data_AF-A0A7W1H890-F1
#
_entry.id   AF-A0A7W1H890-F1
#
_cell.length_a   1.000
_cell.length_b   1.000
_cell.length_c   1.000
_cell.angle_alpha   90.00
_cell.angle_beta   90.00
_cell.angle_gamma   90.00
#
_symmetry.space_group_name_H-M   'P 1'
#
loop_
_entity.id
_entity.type
_entity.pdbx_description
1 polymer ?
#
loop_
_entity_poly.entity_id
_entity_poly.type
_entity_poly.pdbx_seq_one_letter_code
_entity_poly.pdbx_strand_id
1 'polypeptide(L)'
;MSITFNPLKVRMPHRSSLSFSLSNPLGAADLLLNGSGKLRGWGQPAPVDQALLYVRGFDPAAQRFRYEVNERFGGTNRAIAGMRSPVTLTAMLRFDLGPMRERQLLTQQLDRGRRREGTRIAEATFRGMYNGGGLLNPMATILRQQDSLRLSGAQADSIAVLNRAYTIRADAIWSPVAKEFAALPDNYDRDVVYGRYMRARKETIDLLASAGPTIKKLLTAEQLRKLPAFVASYLEPRYLASIRNGTATFTGGGMGGGAVFTGGGTVIMEATGGQRTIIRH
;
A
#
# COMPACT_ATOMS: atom_id res chain seq x y z
N MET A 1 16.89 4.72 8.67
CA MET A 1 16.59 3.50 7.89
C MET A 1 15.36 2.84 8.51
N SER A 2 14.37 2.43 7.72
CA SER A 2 13.16 1.78 8.23
C SER A 2 12.94 0.41 7.60
N ILE A 3 12.63 -0.59 8.41
CA ILE A 3 12.29 -1.95 7.99
C ILE A 3 10.88 -2.26 8.47
N THR A 4 10.01 -2.72 7.57
CA THR A 4 8.63 -3.10 7.87
C THR A 4 8.43 -4.59 7.61
N PHE A 5 7.88 -5.31 8.58
CA PHE A 5 7.64 -6.74 8.45
C PHE A 5 6.24 -7.03 7.90
N ASN A 6 6.16 -7.98 6.95
CA ASN A 6 4.89 -8.52 6.50
C ASN A 6 4.36 -9.48 7.58
N PRO A 7 3.16 -9.24 8.15
CA PRO A 7 2.64 -10.03 9.28
C PRO A 7 2.51 -11.52 8.97
N LEU A 8 2.30 -11.90 7.71
CA LEU A 8 2.17 -13.29 7.28
C LEU A 8 3.48 -14.08 7.40
N LYS A 9 4.64 -13.43 7.30
CA LYS A 9 5.94 -14.09 7.44
C LYS A 9 6.34 -14.30 8.91
N VAL A 10 5.74 -13.55 9.84
CA VAL A 10 6.10 -13.55 11.27
C VAL A 10 4.99 -14.19 12.14
N ARG A 11 4.01 -14.89 11.52
CA ARG A 11 2.85 -15.50 12.21
C ARG A 11 2.07 -14.51 13.07
N MET A 12 2.10 -13.24 12.72
CA MET A 12 1.32 -12.22 13.41
C MET A 12 -0.14 -12.26 12.94
N PRO A 13 -1.12 -11.87 13.78
CA PRO A 13 -2.52 -11.81 13.38
C PRO A 13 -2.71 -10.97 12.11
N HIS A 14 -3.57 -11.43 11.21
CA HIS A 14 -4.12 -10.57 10.15
C HIS A 14 -4.73 -9.35 10.85
N ARG A 15 -4.21 -8.13 10.61
CA ARG A 15 -4.49 -6.85 11.32
C ARG A 15 -3.39 -6.30 12.24
N SER A 16 -2.15 -6.76 12.13
CA SER A 16 -1.03 -6.09 12.80
C SER A 16 0.12 -5.77 11.86
N SER A 17 0.76 -4.61 12.03
CA SER A 17 2.02 -4.28 11.35
C SER A 17 3.08 -3.87 12.36
N LEU A 18 4.27 -4.47 12.24
CA LEU A 18 5.45 -4.14 13.04
C LEU A 18 6.50 -3.50 12.14
N SER A 19 6.95 -2.30 12.49
CA SER A 19 8.02 -1.59 11.79
C SER A 19 9.09 -1.11 12.76
N PHE A 20 10.34 -1.18 12.34
CA PHE A 20 11.49 -0.67 13.08
C PHE A 20 12.16 0.43 12.28
N SER A 21 12.47 1.55 12.93
CA SER A 21 13.23 2.65 12.34
C SER A 21 14.48 2.91 13.17
N LEU A 22 15.63 2.89 12.52
CA LEU A 22 16.93 3.22 13.11
C LEU A 22 17.38 4.60 12.61
N SER A 23 17.58 5.53 13.55
CA SER A 23 18.29 6.79 13.31
C SER A 23 19.79 6.59 13.54
N ASN A 24 20.61 7.34 12.79
CA ASN A 24 22.07 7.28 12.84
C ASN A 24 22.65 5.83 12.74
N PRO A 25 22.44 5.11 11.62
CA PRO A 25 22.91 3.73 11.47
C PRO A 25 24.45 3.62 11.49
N LEU A 26 25.16 4.66 11.06
CA LEU A 26 26.62 4.70 11.10
C LEU A 26 27.13 4.81 12.54
N GLY A 27 26.49 5.64 13.37
CA GLY A 27 26.77 5.68 14.81
C GLY A 27 26.43 4.37 15.52
N ALA A 28 25.39 3.66 15.07
CA ALA A 28 25.06 2.33 15.59
C ALA A 28 26.16 1.31 15.27
N ALA A 29 26.68 1.31 14.04
CA ALA A 29 27.78 0.43 13.64
C ALA A 29 29.07 0.74 14.43
N ASP A 30 29.36 2.02 14.68
CA ASP A 30 30.49 2.44 15.49
C ASP A 30 30.36 1.97 16.94
N LEU A 31 29.16 2.05 17.52
CA LEU A 31 28.88 1.54 18.86
C LEU A 31 29.00 0.01 18.93
N LEU A 32 28.56 -0.71 17.90
CA LEU A 32 28.66 -2.17 17.84
C LEU A 32 30.11 -2.66 17.68
N LEU A 33 30.91 -1.97 16.85
CA LEU A 33 32.28 -2.40 16.52
C LEU A 33 33.32 -1.90 17.51
N ASN A 34 33.17 -0.66 17.98
CA ASN A 34 34.17 -0.03 18.84
C ASN A 34 33.72 0.04 20.31
N GLY A 35 32.46 -0.28 20.62
CA GLY A 35 31.90 -0.21 21.97
C GLY A 35 31.70 1.24 22.45
N SER A 36 30.97 1.39 23.56
CA SER A 36 30.67 2.71 24.14
C SER A 36 31.91 3.50 24.58
N GLY A 37 32.99 2.80 24.93
CA GLY A 37 34.24 3.39 25.42
C GLY A 37 35.25 3.83 24.36
N LYS A 38 35.10 3.42 23.08
CA LYS A 38 36.06 3.74 22.01
C LYS A 38 35.40 4.19 20.70
N LEU A 39 34.25 4.85 20.78
CA LEU A 39 33.52 5.36 19.62
C LEU A 39 34.42 6.22 18.72
N ARG A 40 34.38 5.96 17.41
CA ARG A 40 35.11 6.69 16.36
C ARG A 40 34.34 7.90 15.81
N GLY A 41 33.12 8.14 16.29
CA GLY A 41 32.27 9.25 15.88
C GLY A 41 31.71 9.08 14.47
N TRP A 42 31.36 7.85 14.07
CA TRP A 42 30.68 7.66 12.80
C TRP A 42 29.25 8.19 12.86
N GLY A 43 28.77 8.73 11.74
CA GLY A 43 27.42 9.32 11.66
C GLY A 43 27.22 10.58 12.51
N GLN A 44 28.31 11.16 13.04
CA GLN A 44 28.29 12.46 13.69
C GLN A 44 28.57 13.56 12.65
N PRO A 45 27.85 14.69 12.70
CA PRO A 45 28.22 15.85 11.89
C PRO A 45 29.59 16.36 12.34
N ALA A 46 30.46 16.68 11.37
CA ALA A 46 31.74 17.34 11.62
C ALA A 46 31.62 18.79 11.15
N PRO A 47 31.00 19.69 11.94
CA PRO A 47 30.93 21.09 11.57
C PRO A 47 32.35 21.65 11.46
N VAL A 48 32.66 22.23 10.32
CA VAL A 48 33.94 22.89 10.07
C VAL A 48 33.79 24.36 10.46
N ASP A 49 34.72 24.87 11.25
CA ASP A 49 34.81 26.31 11.48
C ASP A 49 35.37 26.96 10.21
N GLN A 50 34.53 27.79 9.57
CA GLN A 50 34.81 28.42 8.28
C GLN A 50 35.50 29.78 8.43
N ALA A 51 35.67 30.30 9.65
CA ALA A 51 36.31 31.59 9.88
C ALA A 51 37.80 31.40 10.18
N LEU A 52 38.66 31.87 9.28
CA LEU A 52 40.13 31.83 9.47
C LEU A 52 40.61 32.83 10.51
N LEU A 53 39.96 33.99 10.58
CA LEU A 53 40.34 35.10 11.44
C LEU A 53 39.13 35.55 12.26
N TYR A 54 39.32 35.71 13.57
CA TYR A 54 38.35 36.34 14.45
C TYR A 54 38.81 37.75 14.82
N VAL A 55 37.92 38.72 14.69
CA VAL A 55 38.19 40.09 15.15
C VAL A 55 38.13 40.11 16.67
N ARG A 56 39.25 40.39 17.33
CA ARG A 56 39.32 40.49 18.80
C ARG A 56 39.12 41.91 19.31
N GLY A 57 39.35 42.91 18.48
CA GLY A 57 39.14 44.30 18.84
C GLY A 57 39.55 45.27 17.73
N PHE A 58 39.27 46.55 17.94
CA PHE A 58 39.68 47.64 17.07
C PHE A 58 40.73 48.49 17.79
N ASP A 59 41.84 48.78 17.11
CA ASP A 59 42.90 49.66 17.58
C ASP A 59 42.65 51.08 17.03
N PRO A 60 42.15 52.03 17.84
CA PRO A 60 41.75 53.35 17.36
C PRO A 60 42.94 54.26 17.02
N ALA A 61 44.12 54.01 17.59
CA ALA A 61 45.33 54.79 17.30
C ALA A 61 45.91 54.41 15.93
N ALA A 62 45.82 53.13 15.56
CA ALA A 62 46.28 52.62 14.27
C ALA A 62 45.14 52.42 13.25
N GLN A 63 43.90 52.81 13.58
CA GLN A 63 42.69 52.68 12.74
C GLN A 63 42.51 51.27 12.13
N ARG A 64 42.87 50.21 12.87
CA ARG A 64 42.89 48.84 12.33
C ARG A 64 42.27 47.82 13.28
N PHE A 65 41.67 46.78 12.72
CA PHE A 65 41.19 45.65 13.50
C PHE A 65 42.34 44.71 13.88
N ARG A 66 42.31 44.20 15.11
CA ARG A 66 43.21 43.15 15.59
C ARG A 66 42.55 41.81 15.35
N TYR A 67 43.23 40.96 14.60
CA TYR A 67 42.77 39.63 14.23
C TYR A 67 43.54 38.58 15.03
N GLU A 68 42.84 37.55 15.48
CA GLU A 68 43.44 36.32 15.98
C GLU A 68 43.20 35.21 14.96
N VAL A 69 44.23 34.40 14.70
CA VAL A 69 44.14 33.26 13.81
C VAL A 69 43.35 32.15 14.52
N ASN A 70 42.28 31.70 13.88
CA ASN A 70 41.57 30.53 14.35
C ASN A 70 42.38 29.27 14.02
N GLU A 71 43.09 28.72 15.00
CA GLU A 71 43.83 27.47 14.84
C GLU A 71 42.94 26.26 14.49
N ARG A 72 41.61 26.39 14.65
CA ARG A 72 40.62 25.36 14.31
C ARG A 72 40.03 25.52 12.92
N PHE A 73 40.45 26.55 12.17
CA PHE A 73 40.00 26.80 10.81
C PHE A 73 40.20 25.57 9.93
N GLY A 74 39.14 25.15 9.22
CA GLY A 74 39.20 23.97 8.35
C GLY A 74 39.34 22.63 9.09
N GLY A 75 39.42 22.63 10.42
CA GLY A 75 39.60 21.44 11.23
C GLY A 75 38.31 20.63 11.37
N THR A 76 38.31 19.37 10.97
CA THR A 76 37.18 18.43 11.15
C THR A 76 37.28 17.62 12.44
N ASN A 77 37.96 18.14 13.47
CA ASN A 77 38.39 17.33 14.61
C ASN A 77 37.19 16.88 15.47
N ARG A 78 36.70 15.65 15.21
CA ARG A 78 35.44 15.10 15.75
C ARG A 78 35.45 14.91 17.27
N ALA A 79 36.63 14.91 17.89
CA ALA A 79 36.78 14.73 19.34
C ALA A 79 36.26 15.93 20.17
N ILE A 80 36.11 17.11 19.56
CA ILE A 80 35.78 18.37 20.25
C ILE A 80 34.31 18.77 20.04
N ALA A 81 33.61 18.16 19.07
CA ALA A 81 32.19 18.40 18.84
C ALA A 81 31.35 17.73 19.95
N GLY A 82 31.02 18.50 21.01
CA GLY A 82 30.23 18.02 22.15
C GLY A 82 28.78 17.63 21.81
N MET A 83 28.31 17.91 20.59
CA MET A 83 26.96 17.58 20.15
C MET A 83 26.96 16.24 19.40
N ARG A 84 26.50 15.19 20.09
CA ARG A 84 26.36 13.84 19.52
C ARG A 84 24.92 13.61 19.06
N SER A 85 24.74 13.21 17.80
CA SER A 85 23.49 12.65 17.30
C SER A 85 23.28 11.26 17.91
N PRO A 86 22.22 11.05 18.71
CA PRO A 86 21.97 9.77 19.35
C PRO A 86 21.56 8.70 18.34
N VAL A 87 21.92 7.45 18.64
CA VAL A 87 21.37 6.28 17.95
C VAL A 87 20.02 5.96 18.58
N THR A 88 18.94 6.02 17.80
CA THR A 88 17.57 5.75 18.28
C THR A 88 16.94 4.63 17.46
N LEU A 89 16.46 3.59 18.15
CA LEU A 89 15.64 2.53 17.56
C LEU A 89 14.18 2.77 17.96
N THR A 90 13.33 3.02 16.97
CA THR A 90 11.88 3.16 17.15
C THR A 90 11.20 1.90 16.66
N ALA A 91 10.45 1.22 17.53
CA ALA A 91 9.55 0.13 17.15
C ALA A 91 8.11 0.64 17.16
N MET A 92 7.38 0.44 16.07
CA MET A 92 5.98 0.83 15.94
C MET A 92 5.14 -0.40 15.63
N LEU A 93 4.13 -0.61 16.46
CA LEU A 93 3.16 -1.68 16.34
C LEU A 93 1.79 -1.05 16.09
N ARG A 94 1.18 -1.36 14.96
CA ARG A 94 -0.18 -0.92 14.62
C ARG A 94 -1.12 -2.11 14.65
N PHE A 95 -2.27 -1.94 15.30
CA PHE A 95 -3.37 -2.89 15.29
C PHE A 95 -4.63 -2.21 14.77
N ASP A 96 -5.27 -2.81 13.77
CA ASP A 96 -6.55 -2.30 13.23
C ASP A 96 -7.72 -2.83 14.07
N LEU A 97 -8.20 -2.00 15.00
CA LEU A 97 -9.37 -2.26 15.84
C LEU A 97 -10.63 -1.76 15.10
N GLY A 98 -11.52 -2.67 14.71
CA GLY A 98 -12.79 -2.34 14.06
C GLY A 98 -13.18 -3.27 12.89
N PRO A 99 -14.39 -3.08 12.31
CA PRO A 99 -14.79 -3.81 11.12
C PRO A 99 -13.80 -3.55 9.99
N MET A 100 -13.51 -4.59 9.18
CA MET A 100 -12.65 -4.43 8.01
C MET A 100 -13.14 -3.27 7.14
N ARG A 101 -12.22 -2.53 6.49
CA ARG A 101 -12.59 -1.51 5.51
C ARG A 101 -13.52 -2.05 4.42
N GLU A 102 -13.28 -3.28 3.99
CA GLU A 102 -14.15 -4.01 3.07
C GLU A 102 -15.56 -4.25 3.61
N ARG A 103 -15.68 -4.73 4.86
CA ARG A 103 -16.98 -4.87 5.54
C ARG A 103 -17.70 -3.53 5.64
N GLN A 104 -16.95 -2.47 5.96
CA GLN A 104 -17.48 -1.12 6.07
C GLN A 104 -18.00 -0.62 4.71
N LEU A 105 -17.25 -0.80 3.62
CA LEU A 105 -17.66 -0.43 2.26
C LEU A 105 -18.90 -1.19 1.82
N LEU A 106 -18.92 -2.52 2.01
CA LEU A 106 -20.09 -3.36 1.71
C LEU A 106 -21.32 -2.87 2.48
N THR A 107 -21.15 -2.62 3.79
CA THR A 107 -22.24 -2.13 4.65
C THR A 107 -22.73 -0.76 4.18
N GLN A 108 -21.84 0.17 3.85
CA GLN A 108 -22.21 1.49 3.35
C GLN A 108 -22.97 1.43 2.02
N GLN A 109 -22.55 0.54 1.12
CA GLN A 109 -23.20 0.32 -0.17
C GLN A 109 -24.60 -0.28 -0.01
N LEU A 110 -24.76 -1.25 0.89
CA LEU A 110 -26.04 -1.91 1.14
C LEU A 110 -27.00 -1.05 1.98
N ASP A 111 -26.49 -0.24 2.91
CA ASP A 111 -27.31 0.66 3.71
C ASP A 111 -27.87 1.84 2.89
N ARG A 112 -27.27 2.16 1.73
CA ARG A 112 -27.76 3.20 0.81
C ARG A 112 -29.14 2.84 0.25
N GLY A 113 -30.11 3.73 0.42
CA GLY A 113 -31.51 3.49 0.05
C GLY A 113 -32.24 2.49 0.96
N ARG A 114 -31.66 2.19 2.13
CA ARG A 114 -32.27 1.36 3.18
C ARG A 114 -32.27 2.09 4.52
N ARG A 115 -31.08 2.18 5.14
CA ARG A 115 -30.85 2.89 6.42
C ARG A 115 -30.25 4.27 6.24
N ARG A 116 -29.79 4.59 5.03
CA ARG A 116 -29.24 5.89 4.62
C ARG A 116 -29.99 6.39 3.40
N GLU A 117 -30.08 7.70 3.27
CA GLU A 117 -30.67 8.36 2.11
C GLU A 117 -29.98 7.93 0.80
N GLY A 118 -30.75 7.91 -0.29
CA GLY A 118 -30.30 7.58 -1.63
C GLY A 118 -31.05 6.41 -2.27
N THR A 119 -30.59 5.99 -3.43
CA THR A 119 -31.22 4.91 -4.21
C THR A 119 -30.57 3.57 -3.90
N ARG A 120 -31.39 2.53 -3.73
CA ARG A 120 -30.92 1.14 -3.60
C ARG A 120 -30.14 0.76 -4.87
N ILE A 121 -29.01 0.08 -4.68
CA ILE A 121 -28.21 -0.42 -5.80
C ILE A 121 -29.00 -1.55 -6.48
N ALA A 122 -29.22 -1.43 -7.78
CA ALA A 122 -29.89 -2.45 -8.58
C ALA A 122 -29.05 -3.73 -8.69
N GLU A 123 -29.71 -4.88 -8.86
CA GLU A 123 -29.04 -6.18 -9.00
C GLU A 123 -27.98 -6.17 -10.13
N ALA A 124 -28.33 -5.58 -11.29
CA ALA A 124 -27.41 -5.49 -12.43
C ALA A 124 -26.15 -4.69 -12.10
N THR A 125 -26.29 -3.61 -11.31
CA THR A 125 -25.16 -2.80 -10.85
C THR A 125 -24.30 -3.57 -9.85
N PHE A 126 -24.91 -4.32 -8.92
CA PHE A 126 -24.18 -5.21 -8.02
C PHE A 126 -23.40 -6.29 -8.76
N ARG A 127 -24.02 -6.91 -9.75
CA ARG A 127 -23.40 -7.93 -10.60
C ARG A 127 -22.21 -7.34 -11.36
N GLY A 128 -22.34 -6.14 -11.92
CA GLY A 128 -21.24 -5.46 -12.61
C GLY A 128 -20.08 -5.07 -11.67
N MET A 129 -20.39 -4.60 -10.47
CA MET A 129 -19.40 -4.15 -9.48
C MET A 129 -18.61 -5.31 -8.86
N TYR A 130 -19.27 -6.44 -8.64
CA TYR A 130 -18.67 -7.64 -8.02
C TYR A 130 -18.45 -8.78 -9.01
N ASN A 131 -18.41 -8.51 -10.31
CA ASN A 131 -17.99 -9.51 -11.28
C ASN A 131 -16.53 -9.90 -10.98
N GLY A 132 -16.32 -11.09 -10.38
CA GLY A 132 -15.03 -11.52 -9.84
C GLY A 132 -14.72 -11.06 -8.40
N GLY A 133 -15.71 -10.60 -7.63
CA GLY A 133 -15.55 -10.29 -6.20
C GLY A 133 -14.70 -9.07 -5.87
N GLY A 134 -14.63 -8.11 -6.80
CA GLY A 134 -13.75 -6.95 -6.70
C GLY A 134 -12.27 -7.29 -6.92
N LEU A 135 -11.98 -8.49 -7.46
CA LEU A 135 -10.64 -8.92 -7.82
C LEU A 135 -10.37 -8.57 -9.29
N LEU A 136 -9.10 -8.25 -9.57
CA LEU A 136 -8.66 -8.15 -10.94
C LEU A 136 -8.68 -9.52 -11.61
N ASN A 137 -9.17 -9.58 -12.85
CA ASN A 137 -8.97 -10.73 -13.72
C ASN A 137 -7.60 -10.61 -14.45
N PRO A 138 -6.59 -11.41 -14.08
CA PRO A 138 -5.27 -11.33 -14.71
C PRO A 138 -5.29 -11.80 -16.17
N MET A 139 -6.14 -12.79 -16.51
CA MET A 139 -6.23 -13.33 -17.87
C MET A 139 -6.77 -12.29 -18.85
N ALA A 140 -7.85 -11.58 -18.49
CA ALA A 140 -8.38 -10.49 -19.29
C ALA A 140 -7.37 -9.35 -19.50
N THR A 141 -6.49 -9.11 -18.52
CA THR A 141 -5.43 -8.10 -18.64
C THR A 141 -4.29 -8.57 -19.53
N ILE A 142 -3.88 -9.83 -19.41
CA ILE A 142 -2.87 -10.44 -20.30
C ILE A 142 -3.34 -10.43 -21.76
N LEU A 143 -4.60 -10.80 -22.02
CA LEU A 143 -5.19 -10.78 -23.36
C LEU A 143 -5.27 -9.36 -23.94
N ARG A 144 -5.63 -8.36 -23.14
CA ARG A 144 -5.59 -6.94 -23.57
C ARG A 144 -4.18 -6.46 -23.93
N GLN A 145 -3.15 -7.09 -23.37
CA GLN A 145 -1.75 -6.76 -23.63
C GLN A 145 -1.08 -7.76 -24.59
N GLN A 146 -1.87 -8.51 -25.38
CA GLN A 146 -1.37 -9.56 -26.26
C GLN A 146 -0.22 -9.10 -27.18
N ASP A 147 -0.34 -7.89 -27.78
CA ASP A 147 0.64 -7.37 -28.72
C ASP A 147 1.93 -6.94 -28.01
N SER A 148 1.79 -6.31 -26.84
CA SER A 148 2.92 -5.89 -25.99
C SER A 148 3.69 -7.09 -25.45
N LEU A 149 2.98 -8.18 -25.12
CA LEU A 149 3.55 -9.43 -24.63
C LEU A 149 4.00 -10.36 -25.77
N ARG A 150 3.66 -10.03 -27.02
CA ARG A 150 3.90 -10.87 -28.21
C ARG A 150 3.42 -12.31 -27.95
N LEU A 151 2.17 -12.47 -27.53
CA LEU A 151 1.60 -13.80 -27.31
C LEU A 151 1.49 -14.54 -28.65
N SER A 152 1.81 -15.84 -28.65
CA SER A 152 1.49 -16.69 -29.79
C SER A 152 -0.03 -16.93 -29.88
N GLY A 153 -0.55 -17.27 -31.07
CA GLY A 153 -1.97 -17.61 -31.22
C GLY A 153 -2.42 -18.70 -30.25
N ALA A 154 -1.63 -19.78 -30.12
CA ALA A 154 -1.92 -20.86 -29.18
C ALA A 154 -1.90 -20.40 -27.70
N GLN A 155 -1.01 -19.46 -27.32
CA GLN A 155 -1.01 -18.88 -25.97
C GLN A 155 -2.27 -18.04 -25.73
N ALA A 156 -2.62 -17.17 -26.68
CA ALA A 156 -3.79 -16.31 -26.58
C ALA A 156 -5.08 -17.14 -26.50
N ASP A 157 -5.23 -18.16 -27.34
CA ASP A 157 -6.39 -19.05 -27.34
C ASP A 157 -6.52 -19.82 -26.02
N SER A 158 -5.42 -20.37 -25.52
CA SER A 158 -5.40 -21.10 -24.25
C SER A 158 -5.81 -20.19 -23.08
N ILE A 159 -5.29 -18.96 -23.05
CA ILE A 159 -5.65 -17.98 -22.01
C ILE A 159 -7.11 -17.51 -22.18
N ALA A 160 -7.62 -17.38 -23.40
CA ALA A 160 -9.00 -17.01 -23.68
C ALA A 160 -9.99 -18.09 -23.19
N VAL A 161 -9.67 -19.37 -23.39
CA VAL A 161 -10.47 -20.49 -22.86
C VAL A 161 -10.50 -20.46 -21.34
N LEU A 162 -9.35 -20.30 -20.67
CA LEU A 162 -9.28 -20.18 -19.22
C LEU A 162 -10.07 -18.96 -18.71
N ASN A 163 -9.94 -17.82 -19.40
CA ASN A 163 -10.65 -16.60 -19.07
C ASN A 163 -12.18 -16.80 -19.13
N ARG A 164 -12.68 -17.42 -20.21
CA ARG A 164 -14.11 -17.71 -20.37
C ARG A 164 -14.63 -18.67 -19.29
N ALA A 165 -13.86 -19.71 -18.98
CA ALA A 165 -14.23 -20.63 -17.91
C ALA A 165 -14.28 -19.92 -16.54
N TYR A 166 -13.32 -19.04 -16.28
CA TYR A 166 -13.27 -18.23 -15.06
C TYR A 166 -14.46 -17.27 -14.96
N THR A 167 -14.78 -16.52 -16.02
CA THR A 167 -15.90 -15.55 -15.98
C THR A 167 -17.24 -16.24 -15.78
N ILE A 168 -17.48 -17.39 -16.43
CA ILE A 168 -18.70 -18.18 -16.23
C ILE A 168 -18.83 -18.65 -14.78
N ARG A 169 -17.75 -19.20 -14.21
CA ARG A 169 -17.78 -19.69 -12.82
C ARG A 169 -17.92 -18.55 -11.81
N ALA A 170 -17.23 -17.42 -12.05
CA ALA A 170 -17.36 -16.24 -11.22
C ALA A 170 -18.80 -15.69 -11.26
N ASP A 171 -19.43 -15.61 -12.44
CA ASP A 171 -20.82 -15.16 -12.56
C ASP A 171 -21.79 -16.12 -11.84
N ALA A 172 -21.56 -17.43 -11.91
CA ALA A 172 -22.36 -18.41 -11.17
C ALA A 172 -22.25 -18.26 -9.63
N ILE A 173 -21.09 -17.85 -9.13
CA ILE A 173 -20.88 -17.55 -7.70
C ILE A 173 -21.59 -16.25 -7.29
N TRP A 174 -21.47 -15.20 -8.11
CA TRP A 174 -21.93 -13.86 -7.74
C TRP A 174 -23.40 -13.56 -8.10
N SER A 175 -23.98 -14.26 -9.08
CA SER A 175 -25.39 -14.13 -9.46
C SER A 175 -26.37 -14.31 -8.28
N PRO A 176 -26.32 -15.41 -7.50
CA PRO A 176 -27.22 -15.56 -6.35
C PRO A 176 -26.95 -14.53 -5.25
N VAL A 177 -25.69 -14.14 -5.03
CA VAL A 177 -25.31 -13.12 -4.05
C VAL A 177 -25.85 -11.75 -4.42
N ALA A 178 -25.75 -11.35 -5.69
CA ALA A 178 -26.27 -10.08 -6.18
C ALA A 178 -27.80 -10.03 -6.04
N LYS A 179 -28.49 -11.12 -6.39
CA LYS A 179 -29.95 -11.24 -6.24
C LYS A 179 -30.37 -11.15 -4.77
N GLU A 180 -29.69 -11.87 -3.88
CA GLU A 180 -29.94 -11.81 -2.43
C GLU A 180 -29.73 -10.37 -1.91
N PHE A 181 -28.61 -9.73 -2.28
CA PHE A 181 -28.23 -8.39 -1.80
C PHE A 181 -29.17 -7.29 -2.29
N ALA A 182 -29.68 -7.41 -3.51
CA ALA A 182 -30.70 -6.50 -4.04
C ALA A 182 -32.04 -6.65 -3.28
N ALA A 183 -32.40 -7.88 -2.91
CA ALA A 183 -33.65 -8.19 -2.21
C ALA A 183 -33.61 -8.00 -0.68
N LEU A 184 -32.46 -7.62 -0.11
CA LEU A 184 -32.34 -7.46 1.34
C LEU A 184 -33.33 -6.43 1.92
N PRO A 185 -33.98 -6.74 3.06
CA PRO A 185 -34.84 -5.80 3.76
C PRO A 185 -34.03 -4.68 4.43
N ASP A 186 -34.69 -3.62 4.87
CA ASP A 186 -34.00 -2.47 5.48
C ASP A 186 -33.29 -2.81 6.79
N ASN A 187 -33.77 -3.83 7.51
CA ASN A 187 -33.25 -4.29 8.79
C ASN A 187 -32.34 -5.53 8.70
N TYR A 188 -31.73 -5.80 7.54
CA TYR A 188 -30.87 -6.99 7.33
C TYR A 188 -29.71 -7.14 8.35
N ASP A 189 -29.33 -8.39 8.61
CA ASP A 189 -28.17 -8.74 9.42
C ASP A 189 -26.85 -8.54 8.64
N ARG A 190 -26.02 -7.63 9.14
CA ARG A 190 -24.74 -7.26 8.50
C ARG A 190 -23.69 -8.36 8.59
N ASP A 191 -23.71 -9.19 9.63
CA ASP A 191 -22.75 -10.30 9.83
C ASP A 191 -23.05 -11.45 8.87
N VAL A 192 -24.33 -11.81 8.72
CA VAL A 192 -24.77 -12.84 7.76
C VAL A 192 -24.39 -12.44 6.33
N VAL A 193 -24.73 -11.21 5.95
CA VAL A 193 -24.44 -10.67 4.62
C VAL A 193 -22.94 -10.60 4.35
N TYR A 194 -22.15 -10.14 5.33
CA TYR A 194 -20.70 -10.13 5.20
C TYR A 194 -20.12 -11.55 5.08
N GLY A 195 -20.66 -12.52 5.82
CA GLY A 195 -20.29 -13.93 5.71
C GLY A 195 -20.57 -14.51 4.32
N ARG A 196 -21.72 -14.19 3.71
CA ARG A 196 -22.06 -14.57 2.33
C ARG A 196 -21.08 -13.98 1.32
N TYR A 197 -20.84 -12.68 1.43
CA TYR A 197 -19.88 -11.96 0.59
C TYR A 197 -18.47 -12.58 0.68
N MET A 198 -17.99 -12.85 1.91
CA MET A 198 -16.67 -13.45 2.12
C MET A 198 -16.57 -14.87 1.57
N ARG A 199 -17.65 -15.65 1.58
CA ARG A 199 -17.66 -16.99 0.99
C ARG A 199 -17.51 -16.92 -0.52
N ALA A 200 -18.32 -16.12 -1.19
CA ALA A 200 -18.24 -15.90 -2.64
C ALA A 200 -16.86 -15.38 -3.07
N ARG A 201 -16.28 -14.46 -2.28
CA ARG A 201 -14.92 -13.97 -2.51
C ARG A 201 -13.87 -15.07 -2.39
N LYS A 202 -13.92 -15.90 -1.35
CA LYS A 202 -13.00 -17.03 -1.16
C LYS A 202 -13.07 -18.02 -2.32
N GLU A 203 -14.28 -18.39 -2.75
CA GLU A 203 -14.49 -19.27 -3.89
C GLU A 203 -13.90 -18.68 -5.18
N THR A 204 -14.06 -17.37 -5.40
CA THR A 204 -13.46 -16.68 -6.55
C THR A 204 -11.92 -16.68 -6.50
N ILE A 205 -11.34 -16.52 -5.30
CA ILE A 205 -9.88 -16.59 -5.10
C ILE A 205 -9.38 -18.00 -5.34
N ASP A 206 -10.11 -19.02 -4.89
CA ASP A 206 -9.77 -20.43 -5.09
C ASP A 206 -9.80 -20.79 -6.59
N LEU A 207 -10.74 -20.23 -7.37
CA LEU A 207 -10.73 -20.32 -8.84
C LEU A 207 -9.46 -19.72 -9.45
N LEU A 208 -9.07 -18.51 -9.05
CA LEU A 208 -7.84 -17.88 -9.54
C LEU A 208 -6.58 -18.67 -9.12
N ALA A 209 -6.55 -19.17 -7.88
CA ALA A 209 -5.44 -19.96 -7.37
C ALA A 209 -5.25 -21.26 -8.17
N SER A 210 -6.35 -21.86 -8.64
CA SER A 210 -6.30 -23.02 -9.53
C SER A 210 -5.79 -22.70 -10.94
N ALA A 211 -6.10 -21.51 -11.46
CA ALA A 211 -5.72 -21.09 -12.81
C ALA A 211 -4.28 -20.53 -12.90
N GLY A 212 -3.79 -19.91 -11.83
CA GLY A 212 -2.49 -19.23 -11.79
C GLY A 212 -1.31 -20.08 -12.29
N PRO A 213 -1.10 -21.31 -11.79
CA PRO A 213 -0.01 -22.18 -12.25
C PRO A 213 -0.09 -22.51 -13.74
N THR A 214 -1.30 -22.73 -14.28
CA THR A 214 -1.50 -23.02 -15.70
C THR A 214 -1.14 -21.81 -16.56
N ILE A 215 -1.60 -20.61 -16.17
CA ILE A 215 -1.27 -19.35 -16.87
C ILE A 215 0.25 -19.13 -16.87
N LYS A 216 0.92 -19.36 -15.72
CA LYS A 216 2.38 -19.21 -15.62
C LYS A 216 3.15 -20.19 -16.51
N LYS A 217 2.61 -21.39 -16.75
CA LYS A 217 3.20 -22.38 -17.67
C LYS A 217 3.00 -22.01 -19.14
N LEU A 218 1.89 -21.32 -19.46
CA LEU A 218 1.61 -20.85 -20.83
C LEU A 218 2.52 -19.70 -21.25
N LEU A 219 2.97 -18.87 -20.31
CA LEU A 219 3.82 -17.71 -20.58
C LEU A 219 5.32 -18.04 -20.44
N THR A 220 6.16 -17.42 -21.27
CA THR A 220 7.62 -17.52 -21.12
C THR A 220 8.11 -16.68 -19.94
N ALA A 221 9.34 -16.96 -19.48
CA ALA A 221 9.97 -16.16 -18.42
C ALA A 221 10.13 -14.68 -18.81
N GLU A 222 10.35 -14.39 -20.10
CA GLU A 222 10.41 -13.01 -20.60
C GLU A 222 9.03 -12.33 -20.57
N GLN A 223 7.98 -13.02 -21.02
CA GLN A 223 6.61 -12.52 -20.99
C GLN A 223 6.16 -12.24 -19.54
N LEU A 224 6.47 -13.14 -18.60
CA LEU A 224 6.16 -12.94 -17.17
C LEU A 224 6.84 -11.70 -16.59
N ARG A 225 8.08 -11.39 -17.00
CA ARG A 225 8.80 -10.18 -16.55
C ARG A 225 8.21 -8.89 -17.13
N LYS A 226 7.57 -8.95 -18.28
CA LYS A 226 6.89 -7.80 -18.91
C LYS A 226 5.51 -7.52 -18.30
N LEU A 227 4.96 -8.44 -17.51
CA LEU A 227 3.68 -8.22 -16.85
C LEU A 227 3.79 -7.10 -15.81
N PRO A 228 2.79 -6.21 -15.73
CA PRO A 228 2.69 -5.28 -14.62
C PRO A 228 2.72 -6.02 -13.28
N ALA A 229 3.42 -5.46 -12.28
CA ALA A 229 3.61 -6.11 -10.98
C ALA A 229 2.27 -6.51 -10.31
N PHE A 230 1.23 -5.69 -10.51
CA PHE A 230 -0.09 -5.98 -9.99
C PHE A 230 -0.72 -7.22 -10.66
N VAL A 231 -0.55 -7.45 -11.96
CA VAL A 231 -1.05 -8.64 -12.66
C VAL A 231 -0.28 -9.88 -12.21
N ALA A 232 1.06 -9.78 -12.17
CA ALA A 232 1.93 -10.86 -11.73
C ALA A 232 1.59 -11.33 -10.32
N SER A 233 1.25 -10.41 -9.41
CA SER A 233 0.84 -10.73 -8.04
C SER A 233 -0.40 -11.63 -8.00
N TYR A 234 -1.40 -11.41 -8.87
CA TYR A 234 -2.60 -12.25 -8.93
C TYR A 234 -2.37 -13.66 -9.50
N LEU A 235 -1.17 -13.93 -10.04
CA LEU A 235 -0.76 -15.27 -10.45
C LEU A 235 0.00 -16.03 -9.35
N GLU A 236 0.35 -15.35 -8.24
CA GLU A 236 1.14 -15.92 -7.16
C GLU A 236 0.24 -16.52 -6.06
N PRO A 237 0.38 -17.83 -5.75
CA PRO A 237 -0.42 -18.47 -4.71
C PRO A 237 -0.30 -17.80 -3.34
N ARG A 238 0.90 -17.28 -3.02
CA ARG A 238 1.16 -16.59 -1.75
C ARG A 238 0.39 -15.28 -1.62
N TYR A 239 0.23 -14.55 -2.72
CA TYR A 239 -0.54 -13.32 -2.73
C TYR A 239 -2.04 -13.62 -2.68
N LEU A 240 -2.52 -14.60 -3.45
CA LEU A 240 -3.92 -15.02 -3.37
C LEU A 240 -4.31 -15.51 -1.96
N ALA A 241 -3.42 -16.27 -1.31
CA ALA A 241 -3.60 -16.69 0.08
C ALA A 241 -3.63 -15.51 1.07
N SER A 242 -2.85 -14.44 0.82
CA SER A 242 -2.83 -13.26 1.69
C SER A 242 -4.14 -12.48 1.66
N ILE A 243 -4.80 -12.41 0.50
CA ILE A 243 -6.06 -11.68 0.33
C ILE A 243 -7.31 -12.55 0.54
N ARG A 244 -7.15 -13.88 0.70
CA ARG A 244 -8.26 -14.85 0.83
C ARG A 244 -9.21 -14.57 1.98
N ASN A 245 -8.70 -14.13 3.12
CA ASN A 245 -9.49 -13.87 4.33
C ASN A 245 -9.86 -12.38 4.51
N GLY A 246 -9.70 -11.57 3.46
CA GLY A 246 -9.94 -10.13 3.48
C GLY A 246 -8.66 -9.33 3.25
N THR A 247 -8.80 -8.07 2.88
CA THR A 247 -7.68 -7.18 2.51
C THR A 247 -7.02 -6.45 3.69
N ALA A 248 -7.26 -6.90 4.93
CA ALA A 248 -6.57 -6.32 6.08
C ALA A 248 -5.06 -6.55 6.00
N THR A 249 -4.30 -5.45 6.14
CA THR A 249 -2.87 -5.43 6.44
C THR A 249 -1.89 -5.93 5.39
N PHE A 250 -2.20 -5.89 4.10
CA PHE A 250 -1.11 -5.88 3.11
C PHE A 250 -0.47 -4.49 3.06
N THR A 251 0.53 -4.28 3.92
CA THR A 251 1.47 -3.13 3.93
C THR A 251 2.69 -3.37 3.04
N GLY A 252 2.66 -4.38 2.16
CA GLY A 252 3.63 -4.50 1.07
C GLY A 252 3.25 -3.51 -0.02
N GLY A 253 4.14 -2.54 -0.30
CA GLY A 253 3.88 -1.43 -1.23
C GLY A 253 3.18 -1.86 -2.52
N GLY A 254 2.04 -1.24 -2.80
CA GLY A 254 1.27 -1.46 -4.02
C GLY A 254 -0.18 -1.84 -3.76
N MET A 255 -1.02 -0.82 -3.67
CA MET A 255 -2.47 -0.86 -3.88
C MET A 255 -3.26 -1.84 -3.00
N GLY A 256 -3.64 -1.36 -1.81
CA GLY A 256 -4.86 -1.83 -1.16
C GLY A 256 -6.04 -1.59 -2.09
N GLY A 257 -6.88 -2.61 -2.27
CA GLY A 257 -8.04 -2.64 -3.17
C GLY A 257 -9.11 -1.59 -2.85
N GLY A 258 -8.81 -0.33 -3.16
CA GLY A 258 -9.82 0.56 -3.71
C GLY A 258 -10.11 0.06 -5.11
N ALA A 259 -11.39 -0.03 -5.46
CA ALA A 259 -11.84 -0.24 -6.82
C ALA A 259 -10.97 0.59 -7.77
N VAL A 260 -10.17 -0.09 -8.59
CA VAL A 260 -9.58 0.55 -9.76
C VAL A 260 -10.78 0.86 -10.64
N PHE A 261 -11.24 2.11 -10.59
CA PHE A 261 -12.14 2.66 -11.58
C PHE A 261 -11.40 2.67 -12.92
N THR A 262 -11.39 1.53 -13.62
CA THR A 262 -11.17 1.50 -15.06
C THR A 262 -12.53 1.65 -15.73
N GLY A 263 -12.95 2.89 -15.87
CA GLY A 263 -14.14 3.27 -16.63
C GLY A 263 -13.95 4.69 -17.13
N GLY A 264 -13.51 4.83 -18.37
CA GLY A 264 -13.45 6.11 -19.06
C GLY A 264 -14.82 6.76 -19.07
N GLY A 265 -14.84 8.03 -18.67
CA GLY A 265 -16.05 8.83 -18.56
C GLY A 265 -15.69 10.12 -17.85
N THR A 266 -15.23 11.10 -18.61
CA THR A 266 -15.12 12.49 -18.19
C THR A 266 -16.46 12.95 -17.63
N VAL A 267 -16.59 13.01 -16.31
CA VAL A 267 -17.64 13.80 -15.66
C VAL A 267 -16.98 15.10 -15.22
N ILE A 268 -17.22 16.13 -16.01
CA ILE A 268 -16.95 17.52 -15.66
C ILE A 268 -17.82 17.81 -14.42
N MET A 269 -17.21 17.87 -13.24
CA MET A 269 -17.85 18.43 -12.06
C MET A 269 -17.74 19.95 -12.15
N GLU A 270 -18.83 20.55 -12.59
CA GLU A 270 -19.10 21.98 -12.50
C GLU A 270 -19.20 22.35 -11.01
N ALA A 271 -18.30 23.23 -10.57
CA ALA A 271 -18.25 23.72 -9.20
C ALA A 271 -19.20 24.91 -9.04
N THR A 272 -20.36 24.69 -8.41
CA THR A 272 -21.15 25.77 -7.83
C THR A 272 -21.22 25.60 -6.32
N GLY A 273 -20.38 26.36 -5.63
CA GLY A 273 -20.38 26.52 -4.18
C GLY A 273 -21.54 27.38 -3.70
N GLY A 274 -21.98 27.09 -2.47
CA GLY A 274 -22.99 27.89 -1.78
C GLY A 274 -23.30 27.31 -0.40
N GLN A 275 -22.37 27.46 0.55
CA GLN A 275 -22.67 27.26 1.98
C GLN A 275 -23.65 28.35 2.44
N ARG A 276 -24.83 27.94 2.92
CA ARG A 276 -25.70 28.78 3.76
C ARG A 276 -25.60 28.31 5.20
N THR A 277 -24.93 29.10 6.03
CA THR A 277 -24.93 29.00 7.49
C THR A 277 -26.18 29.71 8.01
N ILE A 278 -27.06 28.97 8.69
CA ILE A 278 -28.22 29.55 9.37
C ILE A 278 -27.80 29.83 10.82
N ILE A 279 -27.70 31.11 11.18
CA ILE A 279 -27.59 31.56 12.58
C ILE A 279 -29.01 31.91 13.03
N ARG A 280 -29.48 31.28 14.12
CA ARG A 280 -30.71 31.68 14.81
C ARG A 280 -30.34 32.70 15.89
N HIS A 281 -31.04 33.84 15.90
CA HIS A 281 -31.14 34.72 17.06
C HIS A 281 -32.11 34.14 18.08
#